data_AF-A0A1D2WKF8-F1
#
_entry.id   AF-A0A1D2WKF8-F1
#
_cell.length_a   1.000
_cell.length_b   1.000
_cell.length_c   1.000
_cell.angle_alpha   90.00
_cell.angle_beta   90.00
_cell.angle_gamma   90.00
#
_symmetry.space_group_name_H-M   'P 1'
#
loop_
_entity.id
_entity.type
_entity.pdbx_description
1 polymer ?
#
loop_
_entity_poly.entity_id
_entity_poly.type
_entity_poly.pdbx_seq_one_letter_code
_entity_poly.pdbx_strand_id
1 'polypeptide(L)' 'MELENYEQAMDCFKKVLDVDPHNIIILNEISSCYLYLEEYDLAFNCLNDILKKDEENLEVLLNLSLL' A
#
# COMPACT_ATOMS: atom_id res chain seq x y z
N MET A 1 15.38 -12.26 -6.34
CA MET A 1 14.41 -12.09 -7.45
C MET A 1 13.18 -11.35 -6.97
N GLU A 2 12.50 -11.79 -5.91
CA GLU A 2 11.29 -11.08 -5.45
C GLU A 2 11.57 -9.66 -4.92
N LEU A 3 12.60 -9.47 -4.09
CA LEU A 3 13.06 -8.14 -3.63
C LEU A 3 13.32 -7.14 -4.77
N GLU A 4 13.95 -7.61 -5.85
CA GLU A 4 14.28 -6.78 -7.02
C GLU A 4 13.01 -6.40 -7.81
N ASN A 5 11.99 -7.27 -7.81
CA ASN A 5 10.69 -6.96 -8.40
C ASN A 5 9.91 -5.96 -7.53
N TYR A 6 10.03 -6.02 -6.20
CA TYR A 6 9.39 -5.06 -5.30
C TYR A 6 9.99 -3.65 -5.44
N GLU A 7 11.31 -3.51 -5.56
CA GLU A 7 11.93 -2.21 -5.82
C GLU A 7 11.45 -1.60 -7.14
N GLN A 8 11.39 -2.40 -8.21
CA GLN A 8 10.85 -1.94 -9.50
C GLN A 8 9.36 -1.59 -9.42
N ALA A 9 8.57 -2.36 -8.66
CA ALA A 9 7.16 -2.07 -8.42
C ALA A 9 7.00 -0.73 -7.68
N MET A 10 7.81 -0.48 -6.65
CA MET A 10 7.79 0.77 -5.90
C MET A 10 8.12 1.99 -6.77
N ASP A 11 9.04 1.86 -7.73
CA ASP A 11 9.32 2.93 -8.69
C ASP A 11 8.15 3.20 -9.64
N CYS A 12 7.44 2.15 -10.07
CA CYS A 12 6.21 2.29 -10.85
C CYS A 12 5.11 2.96 -10.01
N PHE A 13 4.93 2.56 -8.76
CA PHE A 13 3.92 3.11 -7.86
C PHE A 13 4.16 4.59 -7.57
N LYS A 14 5.41 5.01 -7.34
CA LYS A 14 5.77 6.43 -7.18
C LYS A 14 5.31 7.28 -8.35
N LYS A 15 5.52 6.81 -9.59
CA LYS A 15 5.06 7.54 -10.78
C LYS A 15 3.54 7.70 -10.83
N VAL A 16 2.78 6.73 -10.32
CA VAL A 16 1.32 6.86 -10.25
C VAL A 16 0.94 7.84 -9.14
N LEU A 17 1.59 7.77 -7.97
CA LEU A 17 1.36 8.71 -6.88
C LEU A 17 1.75 10.15 -7.22
N ASP A 18 2.72 10.36 -8.11
CA ASP A 18 3.07 11.70 -8.63
C ASP A 18 1.91 12.33 -9.43
N VAL A 19 1.05 11.50 -10.04
CA VAL A 19 -0.12 11.94 -10.83
C VAL A 19 -1.38 11.96 -9.97
N ASP A 20 -1.58 10.93 -9.15
CA ASP A 20 -2.70 10.75 -8.23
C ASP A 20 -2.19 10.30 -6.86
N PRO A 21 -1.86 11.25 -5.97
CA PRO A 21 -1.28 10.95 -4.66
C PRO A 21 -2.17 10.14 -3.72
N HIS A 22 -3.46 10.01 -4.03
CA HIS A 22 -4.44 9.32 -3.20
C HIS A 22 -5.06 8.13 -3.93
N ASN A 23 -4.36 7.59 -4.93
CA ASN A 23 -4.84 6.45 -5.67
C ASN A 23 -4.95 5.22 -4.74
N ILE A 24 -6.17 4.87 -4.36
CA ILE A 24 -6.45 3.81 -3.39
C ILE A 24 -5.86 2.46 -3.85
N ILE A 25 -5.95 2.17 -5.15
CA ILE A 25 -5.44 0.91 -5.71
C ILE A 25 -3.93 0.84 -5.50
N ILE A 26 -3.20 1.90 -5.83
CA ILE A 26 -1.74 1.93 -5.68
C ILE A 26 -1.32 1.95 -4.21
N LEU A 27 -2.02 2.68 -3.35
CA LEU A 27 -1.75 2.66 -1.91
C LEU A 27 -1.92 1.25 -1.32
N ASN A 28 -2.89 0.48 -1.81
CA ASN A 28 -3.12 -0.89 -1.39
C ASN A 28 -2.00 -1.84 -1.87
N GLU A 29 -1.58 -1.70 -3.13
CA GLU A 29 -0.44 -2.45 -3.69
C GLU A 29 0.88 -2.16 -2.96
N ILE A 30 1.14 -0.88 -2.64
CA ILE A 30 2.28 -0.47 -1.82
C ILE A 30 2.20 -1.10 -0.43
N SER A 31 1.02 -1.04 0.20
CA SER A 31 0.83 -1.63 1.53
C SER A 31 1.11 -3.14 1.53
N SER A 32 0.67 -3.84 0.48
CA SER A 32 0.91 -5.26 0.29
C SER A 32 2.41 -5.55 0.15
N CYS A 33 3.13 -4.72 -0.61
CA CYS A 33 4.58 -4.82 -0.71
C CYS A 33 5.26 -4.66 0.66
N TYR A 34 4.83 -3.68 1.47
CA TYR A 34 5.36 -3.51 2.82
C TYR A 34 5.01 -4.68 3.75
N LEU A 35 3.83 -5.30 3.63
CA LEU A 35 3.49 -6.53 4.37
C LEU A 35 4.42 -7.70 4.01
N TYR A 36 4.71 -7.89 2.72
CA TYR A 36 5.64 -8.93 2.26
C TYR A 36 7.08 -8.69 2.73
N LEU A 37 7.47 -7.43 2.91
CA LEU A 37 8.77 -7.03 3.42
C LEU A 37 8.83 -6.98 4.96
N GLU A 38 7.74 -7.33 5.65
CA GLU A 38 7.61 -7.25 7.11
C GLU A 38 7.77 -5.82 7.67
N GLU A 39 7.60 -4.80 6.82
CA GLU A 39 7.65 -3.37 7.15
C GLU A 39 6.27 -2.87 7.60
N TYR A 40 5.77 -3.44 8.70
CA TYR A 40 4.39 -3.28 9.16
C TYR A 40 3.97 -1.84 9.44
N ASP A 41 4.88 -1.00 9.97
CA ASP A 41 4.61 0.42 10.24
C ASP A 41 4.29 1.19 8.96
N LEU A 42 5.01 0.88 7.87
CA LEU A 42 4.81 1.52 6.56
C LEU A 42 3.52 1.01 5.90
N ALA A 43 3.24 -0.29 5.99
CA ALA A 43 1.98 -0.87 5.51
C ALA A 43 0.77 -0.22 6.21
N PHE A 44 0.84 -0.09 7.54
CA PHE A 44 -0.21 0.54 8.34
C PHE A 44 -0.47 1.99 7.91
N ASN A 45 0.58 2.77 7.67
CA ASN A 45 0.43 4.15 7.22
C ASN A 45 -0.30 4.25 5.87
N CYS A 46 0.06 3.40 4.91
CA CYS A 46 -0.62 3.35 3.60
C CYS A 46 -2.10 2.96 3.74
N LEU A 47 -2.41 1.93 4.53
CA LEU A 47 -3.78 1.47 4.78
C LEU A 47 -4.62 2.54 5.50
N ASN A 48 -4.02 3.24 6.47
CA ASN A 48 -4.68 4.33 7.19
C ASN A 48 -4.98 5.54 6.27
N ASP A 49 -4.11 5.82 5.30
CA ASP A 49 -4.37 6.87 4.31
C ASP A 49 -5.54 6.52 3.38
N ILE A 50 -5.74 5.24 3.07
CA ILE A 50 -6.94 4.77 2.34
C ILE A 50 -8.19 4.95 3.20
N LEU A 51 -8.17 4.54 4.48
CA LEU A 51 -9.32 4.66 5.37
C LEU A 51 -9.78 6.11 5.58
N LYS A 52 -8.88 7.10 5.53
CA LYS A 52 -9.27 8.52 5.58
C LYS A 52 -10.15 8.97 4.41
N LYS A 53 -10.18 8.21 3.31
CA LYS A 53 -11.02 8.47 2.14
C LYS A 53 -12.24 7.56 2.11
N ASP A 54 -12.05 6.32 2.51
CA ASP A 54 -13.06 5.27 2.50
C ASP A 54 -12.96 4.47 3.80
N GLU A 55 -13.64 4.97 4.84
CA GLU A 55 -13.60 4.41 6.19
C GLU A 55 -14.18 2.98 6.26
N GLU A 56 -14.99 2.58 5.27
CA GLU A 56 -15.66 1.28 5.19
C GLU A 56 -15.00 0.33 4.17
N ASN A 57 -13.79 0.65 3.72
CA ASN A 57 -13.08 -0.18 2.74
C ASN A 57 -12.77 -1.57 3.33
N LEU A 58 -13.60 -2.56 2.97
CA LEU A 58 -13.51 -3.92 3.49
C LEU A 58 -12.15 -4.57 3.23
N GLU A 59 -11.54 -4.30 2.07
CA GLU A 59 -10.24 -4.87 1.71
C GLU A 59 -9.14 -4.35 2.65
N VAL A 60 -9.12 -3.05 2.91
CA VAL A 60 -8.16 -2.44 3.85
C VAL A 60 -8.39 -2.92 5.28
N LEU A 61 -9.64 -3.06 5.71
CA LEU A 61 -9.96 -3.58 7.04
C LEU A 61 -9.48 -5.03 7.21
N LEU A 62 -9.58 -5.85 6.16
CA LEU A 62 -9.02 -7.20 6.16
C LEU A 62 -7.48 -7.17 6.24
N ASN A 63 -6.82 -6.31 5.44
CA ASN A 63 -5.36 -6.19 5.47
C ASN A 63 -4.83 -5.70 6.82
N LEU A 64 -5.53 -4.78 7.49
CA LEU A 64 -5.22 -4.34 8.85
C LEU A 64 -5.40 -5.45 9.90
N SER A 65 -6.30 -6.40 9.67
CA SER A 65 -6.48 -7.55 10.58
C SER A 65 -5.36 -8.59 10.49
N LEU A 66 -4.54 -8.52 9.42
CA LEU A 66 -3.40 -9.40 9.16
C LEU A 66 -2.05 -8.79 9.62
N LEU A 67 -2.05 -7.51 9.98
CA LEU A 67 -0.94 -6.76 10.62
C LEU A 67 -0.85 -7.11 12.11
#